data_AF-A0A9D1M7U9-F1
#
_entry.id   AF-A0A9D1M7U9-F1
#
_cell.length_a   1.000
_cell.length_b   1.000
_cell.length_c   1.000
_cell.angle_alpha   90.00
_cell.angle_beta   90.00
_cell.angle_gamma   90.00
#
_symmetry.space_group_name_H-M   'P 1'
#
loop_
_entity.id
_entity.type
_entity.pdbx_description
1 polymer ?
#
loop_
_entity_poly.entity_id
_entity_poly.type
_entity_poly.pdbx_seq_one_letter_code
_entity_poly.pdbx_strand_id
1 'polypeptide(L)' 'MNMRPVRFSGELYSHEHSQHFEVENSEARLMRDEKGPGGFQLFIDRIPILRWFRQKAKEFLEHIGIKIKDRKQDRGMGMR' A
#
# COMPACT_ATOMS: atom_id res chain seq x y z
N MET A 1 -5.44 -7.57 -21.50
CA MET A 1 -4.06 -7.05 -21.53
C MET A 1 -3.59 -6.81 -20.10
N ASN A 2 -2.50 -7.48 -19.71
CA ASN A 2 -1.76 -7.19 -18.49
C ASN A 2 -0.58 -6.32 -18.89
N MET A 3 -0.40 -5.17 -18.23
CA MET A 3 0.75 -4.32 -18.52
C MET A 3 2.03 -5.01 -18.04
N ARG A 4 3.14 -4.80 -18.75
CA ARG A 4 4.43 -5.34 -18.33
C ARG A 4 4.83 -4.70 -16.99
N PRO A 5 5.39 -5.47 -16.05
CA PRO A 5 5.89 -4.90 -14.82
C PRO A 5 7.09 -3.99 -15.09
N VAL A 6 7.25 -2.95 -14.29
CA VAL A 6 8.35 -1.98 -14.38
C VAL A 6 9.14 -2.04 -13.08
N ARG A 7 10.47 -2.18 -13.18
CA ARG A 7 11.36 -2.05 -12.04
C ARG A 7 11.74 -0.58 -11.84
N PHE A 8 11.80 -0.15 -10.59
CA PHE A 8 12.10 1.23 -10.26
C PHE A 8 12.80 1.35 -8.91
N SER A 9 13.55 2.45 -8.77
CA SER A 9 14.08 2.96 -7.51
C SER A 9 13.75 4.44 -7.43
N GLY A 10 13.57 4.97 -6.22
CA GLY A 10 13.20 6.36 -5.99
C GLY A 10 12.29 6.51 -4.79
N GLU A 11 11.32 7.41 -4.89
CA GLU A 11 10.44 7.75 -3.77
C GLU A 11 8.97 7.63 -4.16
N LEU A 12 8.18 7.08 -3.26
CA LEU A 12 6.72 7.04 -3.35
C LEU A 12 6.11 7.91 -2.25
N TYR A 13 5.27 8.87 -2.65
CA TYR A 13 4.50 9.67 -1.70
C TYR A 13 3.14 9.02 -1.42
N SER A 14 2.81 8.84 -0.13
CA SER A 14 1.45 8.50 0.31
C SER A 14 0.74 9.73 0.83
N HIS A 15 -0.37 10.10 0.18
CA HIS A 15 -1.23 11.16 0.70
C HIS A 15 -1.90 10.76 2.03
N GLU A 16 -2.33 9.50 2.18
CA GLU A 16 -2.99 8.99 3.40
C GLU A 16 -2.10 9.09 4.65
N HIS A 17 -0.79 8.92 4.47
CA HIS A 17 0.18 9.00 5.57
C HIS A 17 0.97 10.31 5.58
N SER A 18 0.79 11.18 4.58
CA SER A 18 1.58 12.41 4.38
C SER A 18 3.09 12.15 4.51
N GLN A 19 3.55 11.04 3.93
CA GLN A 19 4.90 10.52 4.10
C GLN A 19 5.47 10.04 2.78
N HIS A 20 6.78 10.26 2.61
CA HIS A 20 7.59 9.75 1.52
C HIS A 20 8.25 8.43 1.94
N PHE A 21 8.30 7.48 1.00
CA PHE A 21 8.88 6.16 1.19
C PHE A 21 9.93 5.91 0.10
N GLU A 22 11.20 5.82 0.50
CA GLU A 22 12.27 5.39 -0.38
C GLU A 22 12.11 3.91 -0.73
N VAL A 23 12.35 3.59 -2.00
CA VAL A 23 12.30 2.25 -2.54
C VAL A 23 13.48 2.00 -3.47
N GLU A 24 14.04 0.80 -3.38
CA GLU A 24 15.12 0.37 -4.25
C GLU A 24 14.74 -0.95 -4.91
N ASN A 25 14.89 -1.02 -6.24
CA ASN A 25 14.68 -2.22 -7.03
C ASN A 25 13.30 -2.88 -6.82
N SER A 26 12.27 -2.07 -6.56
CA SER A 26 10.87 -2.53 -6.45
C SER A 26 10.26 -2.76 -7.83
N GLU A 27 9.22 -3.58 -7.90
CA GLU A 27 8.43 -3.83 -9.10
C GLU A 27 7.04 -3.19 -9.00
N ALA A 28 6.69 -2.32 -9.95
CA ALA A 28 5.35 -1.80 -10.14
C ALA A 28 4.61 -2.59 -11.24
N ARG A 29 3.36 -2.95 -10.99
CA ARG A 29 2.52 -3.67 -11.95
C ARG A 29 1.07 -3.23 -11.87
N LEU A 30 0.44 -3.05 -13.03
CA LEU A 30 -1.01 -2.87 -13.16
C LEU A 30 -1.67 -4.20 -13.53
N MET A 31 -2.64 -4.62 -12.71
CA MET A 31 -3.51 -5.76 -12.99
C MET A 31 -4.93 -5.26 -13.24
N ARG A 32 -5.71 -5.97 -14.07
CA ARG A 32 -7.11 -5.63 -14.28
C ARG A 32 -7.91 -5.88 -13.01
N ASP A 33 -8.74 -4.90 -12.66
CA ASP A 33 -9.70 -4.97 -11.58
C ASP A 33 -10.91 -4.12 -11.97
N GLU A 34 -12.02 -4.77 -12.34
CA GLU A 34 -13.25 -4.09 -12.79
C GLU A 34 -13.86 -3.20 -11.70
N LYS A 35 -13.52 -3.43 -10.43
CA LYS A 35 -13.98 -2.61 -9.29
C LYS A 35 -13.03 -1.46 -8.99
N GLY A 36 -11.81 -1.50 -9.53
CA GLY A 36 -10.78 -0.49 -9.32
C GLY A 36 -11.00 0.76 -10.19
N PRO A 37 -10.47 1.92 -9.78
CA PRO A 37 -10.52 3.12 -10.59
C PRO A 37 -9.83 2.89 -11.94
N GLY A 38 -10.53 3.23 -13.02
CA GLY A 38 -10.04 3.00 -14.38
C GLY A 38 -9.96 1.53 -14.81
N GLY A 39 -10.50 0.58 -14.02
CA GLY A 39 -10.49 -0.84 -14.34
C GLY A 39 -9.19 -1.57 -14.01
N PHE A 40 -8.35 -0.98 -13.15
CA PHE A 40 -7.06 -1.55 -12.76
C PHE A 40 -6.78 -1.38 -11.26
N GLN A 41 -5.91 -2.26 -10.76
CA GLN A 41 -5.31 -2.18 -9.43
C GLN A 41 -3.77 -2.10 -9.60
N LEU A 42 -3.16 -1.13 -8.92
CA LEU A 42 -1.71 -1.00 -8.85
C LEU A 42 -1.16 -1.85 -7.71
N PHE A 43 -0.05 -2.55 -8.00
CA PHE A 43 0.72 -3.35 -7.07
C PHE A 43 2.17 -2.88 -7.06
N ILE A 44 2.76 -2.82 -5.86
CA ILE A 44 4.20 -2.69 -5.64
C ILE A 44 4.67 -3.98 -4.97
N ASP A 45 5.68 -4.64 -5.53
CA ASP A 45 6.23 -5.92 -5.04
C ASP A 45 5.15 -7.00 -4.81
N ARG A 46 4.15 -7.03 -5.70
CA ARG A 46 2.97 -7.93 -5.67
C ARG A 46 1.99 -7.65 -4.51
N ILE A 47 2.10 -6.50 -3.85
CA ILE A 47 1.19 -6.04 -2.80
C ILE A 47 0.34 -4.88 -3.34
N PRO A 48 -0.99 -4.87 -3.17
CA PRO A 48 -1.82 -3.73 -3.58
C PRO A 48 -1.30 -2.43 -2.96
N ILE A 49 -1.18 -1.36 -3.75
CA ILE A 49 -0.50 -0.11 -3.36
C ILE A 49 -0.97 0.45 -2.00
N LEU A 50 -2.27 0.44 -1.72
CA LEU A 50 -2.81 0.93 -0.44
C LEU A 50 -2.36 0.07 0.75
N ARG A 51 -2.32 -1.26 0.57
CA ARG A 51 -1.80 -2.17 1.60
C ARG A 51 -0.29 -2.00 1.77
N TRP A 52 0.43 -1.80 0.69
CA TRP A 52 1.87 -1.58 0.70
C TRP A 52 2.22 -0.31 1.51
N PHE A 53 1.53 0.81 1.26
CA PHE A 53 1.72 2.04 2.03
C PHE A 53 1.42 1.87 3.52
N ARG A 54 0.31 1.21 3.86
CA ARG A 54 -0.04 0.93 5.26
C ARG A 54 1.05 0.10 5.96
N GLN A 55 1.63 -0.89 5.27
CA GLN A 55 2.72 -1.69 5.83
C GLN A 55 3.96 -0.84 6.06
N LYS A 56 4.37 -0.01 5.08
CA LYS A 56 5.54 0.86 5.22
C LYS A 56 5.39 1.92 6.31
N ALA A 57 4.21 2.53 6.43
CA ALA A 57 3.91 3.46 7.51
C ALA A 57 3.98 2.77 8.89
N LYS A 58 3.47 1.53 9.00
CA LYS A 58 3.57 0.75 10.23
C LYS A 58 5.02 0.41 10.58
N GLU A 59 5.79 -0.08 9.60
CA GLU A 59 7.23 -0.37 9.76
C GLU A 59 8.00 0.87 10.26
N PHE A 60 7.72 2.04 9.68
CA PHE A 60 8.31 3.30 10.11
C PHE A 60 7.97 3.65 11.56
N LEU A 61 6.69 3.57 11.94
CA LEU A 61 6.24 3.87 13.30
C LEU A 61 6.83 2.89 14.32
N GLU A 62 6.92 1.60 13.98
CA GLU A 62 7.57 0.58 14.82
C GLU A 62 9.07 0.85 14.99
N HIS A 63 9.75 1.28 13.91
CA HIS A 63 11.17 1.63 13.94
C HIS A 63 11.47 2.78 14.90
N ILE A 64 10.57 3.76 15.02
CA ILE A 64 10.71 4.88 15.98
C ILE A 64 10.10 4.58 17.36
N GLY A 65 9.77 3.31 17.64
CA GLY A 65 9.30 2.85 18.96
C GLY A 65 7.80 2.99 19.22
N ILE A 66 7.01 3.39 18.22
CA ILE A 66 5.55 3.53 18.32
C ILE A 66 4.90 2.19 17.91
N LYS A 67 4.36 1.46 18.89
CA LYS A 67 3.62 0.21 18.63
C LYS A 67 2.18 0.51 18.22
N ILE A 68 1.86 0.38 16.94
CA ILE A 68 0.47 0.39 16.48
C ILE A 68 -0.14 -0.99 16.74
N LYS A 69 -1.15 -1.05 17.62
CA LYS A 69 -2.01 -2.25 17.70
C LYS A 69 -2.80 -2.33 16.40
N ASP A 70 -2.66 -3.43 15.65
CA ASP A 70 -3.57 -3.72 14.54
C ASP A 70 -4.98 -3.82 15.11
N ARG A 71 -5.73 -2.72 15.02
CA ARG A 71 -7.18 -2.75 15.18
C ARG A 71 -7.66 -3.57 13.98
N LYS A 72 -7.75 -4.90 14.15
CA LYS A 72 -8.57 -5.74 13.29
C LYS A 72 -9.85 -4.95 13.09
N GLN A 73 -10.20 -4.69 11.83
CA GLN A 73 -11.44 -4.02 11.47
C GLN A 73 -12.55 -4.58 12.36
N ASP A 74 -13.02 -3.78 13.31
CA ASP A 74 -14.25 -4.04 14.03
C ASP A 74 -15.36 -3.82 12.99
N ARG A 75 -15.54 -4.82 12.13
CA ARG A 75 -16.79 -5.03 11.42
C ARG A 75 -17.66 -5.80 12.39
N GLY A 76 -18.21 -5.16 13.41
CA GLY A 76 -18.90 -5.94 14.43
C GLY A 76 -19.67 -5.24 15.53
N MET A 77 -19.64 -3.92 15.72
CA MET A 77 -20.57 -3.27 16.64
C MET A 77 -21.44 -2.22 15.95
N GLY A 78 -22.42 -2.72 15.19
CA GLY A 78 -23.66 -1.99 15.01
C GLY A 78 -24.38 -1.93 16.35
N MET A 79 -24.53 -0.74 16.90
CA MET A 79 -25.47 -0.48 17.98
C MET A 79 -26.88 -0.93 17.53
N ARG A 80 -27.42 -1.92 18.23
CA ARG A 80 -28.85 -2.18 18.35
C ARG A 80 -29.16 -2.26 19.83
#